data_AF-A0A8H7IJH0-F1
#
_entry.id   AF-A0A8H7IJH0-F1
#
_cell.length_a   1.000
_cell.length_b   1.000
_cell.length_c   1.000
_cell.angle_alpha   90.00
_cell.angle_beta   90.00
_cell.angle_gamma   90.00
#
_symmetry.space_group_name_H-M   'P 1'
#
loop_
_entity.id
_entity.type
_entity.pdbx_description
1 polymer ?
#
loop_
_entity_poly.entity_id
_entity_poly.type
_entity_poly.pdbx_seq_one_letter_code
_entity_poly.pdbx_strand_id
1 'polypeptide(L)'
;MVLGPDGKPCKVCSSFKAWSKSQRSGSSSNAAAKGTAATAAVAVASSTTTSRENCPADVEALGRATWTFLHTTAAYYPTSPSAQHQSSMLALLRSLPSLYPCSHCASDFGKDIKKNPPEGLLGVGNHFRGGCVSGTMR
;
A
#
# COMPACT_ATOMS: atom_id res chain seq x y z
N MET A 1 16.28 -0.92 -8.76
CA MET A 1 15.76 0.24 -8.02
C MET A 1 15.07 1.10 -9.04
N VAL A 2 13.76 1.29 -8.92
CA VAL A 2 12.99 2.07 -9.90
C VAL A 2 13.03 3.52 -9.47
N LEU A 3 13.45 4.39 -10.37
CA LEU A 3 13.46 5.84 -10.15
C LEU A 3 12.08 6.38 -10.54
N GLY A 4 11.53 7.25 -9.69
CA GLY A 4 10.31 7.98 -10.03
C GLY A 4 10.59 9.08 -11.07
N PRO A 5 9.54 9.72 -11.61
CA PRO A 5 9.69 10.86 -12.53
C PRO A 5 10.47 12.02 -11.89
N ASP A 6 10.51 12.09 -10.56
CA ASP A 6 11.28 13.09 -9.79
C ASP A 6 12.77 12.74 -9.61
N GLY A 7 13.28 11.68 -10.25
CA GLY A 7 14.67 11.21 -10.12
C GLY A 7 15.02 10.62 -8.75
N LYS A 8 14.07 10.62 -7.80
CA LYS A 8 14.20 10.00 -6.48
C LYS A 8 13.81 8.52 -6.55
N PRO A 9 14.32 7.67 -5.65
CA PRO A 9 13.91 6.27 -5.57
C PRO A 9 12.41 6.15 -5.34
N CYS A 10 11.69 5.49 -6.24
CA CYS A 10 10.25 5.28 -6.09
C CYS A 10 10.00 4.28 -4.96
N LYS A 11 9.43 4.75 -3.84
CA LYS A 11 9.13 3.93 -2.66
C LYS A 11 8.02 2.90 -2.93
N VAL A 12 7.03 3.21 -3.76
CA VAL A 12 5.98 2.24 -4.16
C VAL A 12 6.55 1.17 -5.08
N CYS A 13 7.49 1.54 -5.95
CA CYS A 13 8.04 0.69 -6.99
C CYS A 13 9.25 -0.13 -6.51
N SER A 14 9.78 0.13 -5.32
CA SER A 14 10.97 -0.53 -4.76
C SER A 14 10.64 -1.13 -3.40
N SER A 15 10.88 -2.43 -3.25
CA SER A 15 10.70 -3.09 -1.95
C SER A 15 11.64 -2.50 -0.90
N PHE A 16 11.20 -2.48 0.37
CA PHE A 16 12.01 -1.99 1.49
C PHE A 16 13.40 -2.68 1.58
N LYS A 17 13.50 -3.93 1.11
CA LYS A 17 14.75 -4.70 1.02
C LYS A 17 15.72 -4.15 -0.04
N ALA A 18 15.20 -3.58 -1.13
CA ALA A 18 16.03 -2.95 -2.15
C ALA A 18 16.61 -1.60 -1.67
N TRP A 19 15.85 -0.85 -0.87
CA TRP A 19 16.33 0.37 -0.20
C TRP A 19 17.47 0.06 0.78
N SER A 20 17.28 -0.89 1.70
CA SER A 20 18.27 -1.16 2.77
C SER A 20 19.59 -1.73 2.25
N LYS A 21 19.56 -2.46 1.13
CA LYS A 21 20.77 -2.94 0.43
C LYS A 21 21.53 -1.81 -0.28
N SER A 22 20.82 -0.80 -0.78
CA SER A 22 21.44 0.38 -1.41
C SER A 22 22.14 1.28 -0.38
N GLN A 23 21.57 1.45 0.83
CA GLN A 23 22.25 2.16 1.94
C GLN A 23 23.48 1.40 2.46
N ARG A 24 23.49 0.07 2.41
CA ARG A 24 24.65 -0.76 2.80
C ARG A 24 25.75 -0.80 1.74
N SER A 25 25.48 -0.39 0.50
CA SER A 25 26.49 -0.33 -0.56
C SER A 25 27.40 0.91 -0.47
N GLY A 26 27.10 1.87 0.42
CA GLY A 26 27.93 3.04 0.69
C GLY A 26 28.94 2.86 1.84
N SER A 27 29.06 1.66 2.40
CA SER A 27 30.06 1.34 3.41
C SER A 27 30.44 -0.14 3.33
N SER A 28 31.56 -0.42 2.68
CA SER A 28 32.54 -1.42 3.13
C SER A 28 33.73 -1.47 2.17
N SER A 29 34.80 -0.78 2.56
CA SER A 29 36.16 -1.23 2.33
C SER A 29 36.40 -2.56 3.07
N ASN A 30 37.01 -3.52 2.37
CA ASN A 30 37.67 -4.76 2.81
C ASN A 30 37.05 -5.66 3.91
N ALA A 31 36.60 -6.85 3.49
CA ALA A 31 37.08 -8.14 4.03
C ALA A 31 36.52 -9.32 3.22
N ALA A 32 37.35 -9.88 2.33
CA ALA A 32 37.36 -11.31 2.00
C ALA A 32 38.43 -11.94 2.92
N ALA A 33 38.37 -13.16 3.45
CA ALA A 33 37.58 -14.33 3.17
C ALA A 33 37.60 -15.26 4.39
N LYS A 34 36.55 -16.06 4.60
CA LYS A 34 36.68 -17.50 4.87
C LYS A 34 35.30 -18.15 4.80
N GLY A 35 35.11 -19.03 3.81
CA GLY A 35 34.05 -20.04 3.86
C GLY A 35 34.55 -21.29 4.59
N THR A 36 33.63 -22.04 5.19
CA THR A 36 33.42 -23.49 4.97
C THR A 36 32.12 -23.90 5.67
N ALA A 37 31.43 -24.86 5.07
CA ALA A 37 30.03 -25.19 5.23
C ALA A 37 29.69 -26.12 6.42
N ALA A 38 28.38 -26.12 6.70
CA ALA A 38 27.51 -27.21 7.17
C ALA A 38 27.62 -27.77 8.61
N THR A 39 26.53 -27.61 9.36
CA THR A 39 25.74 -28.75 9.87
C THR A 39 24.35 -28.28 10.32
N ALA A 40 23.32 -29.01 9.89
CA ALA A 40 21.93 -28.79 10.18
C ALA A 40 21.56 -29.24 11.59
N ALA A 41 20.67 -28.51 12.28
CA ALA A 41 19.61 -29.09 13.11
C ALA A 41 18.64 -28.00 13.63
N VAL A 42 17.35 -28.25 13.37
CA VAL A 42 16.15 -27.78 14.07
C VAL A 42 15.81 -26.28 14.08
N ALA A 43 15.39 -25.78 12.91
CA ALA A 43 14.52 -24.61 12.82
C ALA A 43 13.07 -25.01 13.22
N VAL A 44 12.72 -24.90 14.50
CA VAL A 44 11.31 -24.79 14.93
C VAL A 44 10.94 -23.32 14.93
N ALA A 45 10.63 -22.81 13.74
CA ALA A 45 9.73 -21.67 13.50
C ALA A 45 9.56 -21.52 11.98
N SER A 46 9.22 -22.62 11.30
CA SER A 46 8.54 -22.49 10.02
C SER A 46 7.09 -22.12 10.33
N SER A 47 6.83 -20.83 10.48
CA SER A 47 5.53 -20.26 10.12
C SER A 47 5.38 -20.43 8.61
N THR A 48 5.13 -21.66 8.19
CA THR A 48 4.51 -22.00 6.92
C THR A 48 3.12 -21.38 6.94
N THR A 49 3.08 -20.08 6.65
CA THR A 49 2.00 -19.50 5.86
C THR A 49 2.13 -20.10 4.46
N THR A 50 1.86 -21.41 4.33
CA THR A 50 1.36 -21.99 3.09
C THR A 50 -0.04 -21.42 2.91
N SER A 51 -0.02 -20.16 2.53
CA SER A 51 -0.94 -19.52 1.63
C SER A 51 -2.09 -20.38 1.13
N ARG A 52 -3.28 -19.87 1.45
CA ARG A 52 -4.49 -20.01 0.65
C ARG A 52 -4.28 -19.36 -0.75
N GLU A 53 -3.19 -19.67 -1.48
CA GLU A 53 -2.78 -18.98 -2.73
C GLU A 53 -3.90 -18.97 -3.79
N ASN A 54 -4.84 -19.92 -3.71
CA ASN A 54 -5.87 -20.12 -4.72
C ASN A 54 -7.29 -19.82 -4.22
N CYS A 55 -7.45 -19.31 -3.01
CA CYS A 55 -8.77 -18.91 -2.50
C CYS A 55 -8.91 -17.39 -2.54
N PRO A 56 -10.11 -16.85 -2.84
CA PRO A 56 -10.41 -15.45 -2.61
C PRO A 56 -10.11 -15.05 -1.16
N ALA A 57 -9.68 -13.81 -0.96
CA ALA A 57 -9.42 -13.25 0.36
C ALA A 57 -10.68 -13.30 1.23
N ASP A 58 -10.50 -13.50 2.54
CA ASP A 58 -11.58 -13.29 3.51
C ASP A 58 -11.89 -11.79 3.68
N VAL A 59 -12.98 -11.48 4.39
CA VAL A 59 -13.46 -10.11 4.57
C VAL A 59 -12.42 -9.19 5.23
N GLU A 60 -11.63 -9.74 6.15
CA GLU A 60 -10.62 -9.03 6.92
C GLU A 60 -9.39 -8.69 6.06
N ALA A 61 -8.86 -9.68 5.33
CA ALA A 61 -7.76 -9.49 4.41
C ALA A 61 -8.15 -8.56 3.24
N LEU A 62 -9.36 -8.74 2.70
CA LEU A 62 -9.90 -7.87 1.64
C LEU A 62 -10.07 -6.43 2.12
N GLY A 63 -10.61 -6.23 3.33
CA GLY A 63 -10.77 -4.92 3.95
C GLY A 63 -9.44 -4.20 4.13
N ARG A 64 -8.44 -4.87 4.74
CA ARG A 64 -7.10 -4.30 4.92
C ARG A 64 -6.43 -3.96 3.59
N ALA A 65 -6.54 -4.83 2.59
CA ALA A 65 -5.96 -4.59 1.26
C ALA A 65 -6.61 -3.38 0.58
N THR A 66 -7.94 -3.27 0.63
CA THR A 66 -8.70 -2.16 0.06
C THR A 66 -8.34 -0.83 0.74
N TRP A 67 -8.31 -0.81 2.08
CA TRP A 67 -7.88 0.39 2.82
C TRP A 67 -6.44 0.79 2.54
N THR A 68 -5.53 -0.19 2.45
CA THR A 68 -4.13 0.06 2.07
C THR A 68 -4.04 0.70 0.69
N PHE A 69 -4.79 0.19 -0.29
CA PHE A 69 -4.85 0.76 -1.63
C PHE A 69 -5.41 2.18 -1.62
N LEU A 70 -6.52 2.44 -0.92
CA LEU A 70 -7.13 3.76 -0.84
C LEU A 70 -6.20 4.79 -0.19
N HIS A 71 -5.63 4.49 0.97
CA HIS A 71 -4.71 5.40 1.66
C HIS A 71 -3.42 5.64 0.87
N THR A 72 -2.89 4.60 0.22
CA THR A 72 -1.70 4.77 -0.64
C THR A 72 -2.04 5.66 -1.83
N THR A 73 -3.17 5.43 -2.50
CA THR A 73 -3.59 6.25 -3.65
C THR A 73 -3.81 7.70 -3.23
N ALA A 74 -4.43 7.94 -2.07
CA ALA A 74 -4.60 9.28 -1.50
C ALA A 74 -3.27 9.97 -1.17
N ALA A 75 -2.31 9.24 -0.59
CA ALA A 75 -1.00 9.79 -0.23
C ALA A 75 -0.16 10.21 -1.45
N TYR A 76 -0.38 9.56 -2.60
CA TYR A 76 0.26 9.89 -3.87
C TYR A 76 -0.61 10.77 -4.77
N TYR A 77 -1.79 11.19 -4.30
CA TYR A 77 -2.66 12.06 -5.07
C TYR A 77 -2.01 13.45 -5.22
N PRO A 78 -1.94 14.02 -6.44
CA PRO A 78 -1.27 15.29 -6.66
C PRO A 78 -1.90 16.44 -5.85
N THR A 79 -1.07 17.39 -5.43
CA THR A 79 -1.55 18.63 -4.78
C THR A 79 -2.36 19.51 -5.72
N SER A 80 -2.06 19.46 -7.01
CA SER A 80 -2.82 20.10 -8.09
C SER A 80 -3.26 19.03 -9.10
N PRO A 81 -4.38 18.33 -8.85
CA PRO A 81 -4.85 17.26 -9.71
C PRO A 81 -5.51 17.83 -10.98
N SER A 82 -5.20 17.24 -12.14
CA SER A 82 -5.93 17.53 -13.37
C SER A 82 -7.41 17.13 -13.27
N ALA A 83 -8.28 17.69 -14.10
CA ALA A 83 -9.70 17.33 -14.14
C ALA A 83 -9.90 15.81 -14.35
N GLN A 84 -9.04 15.17 -15.13
CA GLN A 84 -9.06 13.72 -15.33
C GLN A 84 -8.68 12.94 -14.07
N HIS A 85 -7.69 13.40 -13.29
CA HIS A 85 -7.35 12.77 -12.01
C HIS A 85 -8.48 12.92 -10.98
N GLN A 86 -9.18 14.05 -10.98
CA GLN A 86 -10.35 14.28 -10.13
C GLN A 86 -11.50 13.35 -10.50
N SER A 87 -11.86 13.30 -11.79
CA SER A 87 -12.95 12.43 -12.26
C SER A 87 -12.65 10.95 -12.02
N SER A 88 -11.40 10.53 -12.21
CA SER A 88 -10.98 9.14 -12.01
C SER A 88 -11.04 8.72 -10.54
N MET A 89 -10.55 9.58 -9.63
CA MET A 89 -10.63 9.32 -8.19
C MET A 89 -12.09 9.26 -7.72
N LEU A 90 -12.92 10.17 -8.22
CA LEU A 90 -14.34 10.19 -7.91
C LEU A 90 -15.06 8.94 -8.41
N ALA A 91 -14.76 8.49 -9.63
CA ALA A 91 -15.29 7.26 -10.19
C ALA A 91 -14.88 6.04 -9.37
N LEU A 92 -13.62 5.97 -8.91
CA LEU A 92 -13.14 4.91 -8.03
C LEU A 92 -13.98 4.83 -6.74
N LEU A 93 -14.11 5.94 -6.01
CA LEU A 93 -14.83 5.98 -4.74
C LEU A 93 -16.32 5.64 -4.89
N ARG A 94 -16.96 6.14 -5.95
CA ARG A 94 -18.38 5.86 -6.24
C ARG A 94 -18.64 4.44 -6.74
N SER A 95 -17.64 3.80 -7.37
CA SER A 95 -17.78 2.43 -7.88
C SER A 95 -17.60 1.38 -6.79
N LEU A 96 -16.83 1.68 -5.73
CA LEU A 96 -16.56 0.73 -4.64
C LEU A 96 -17.83 0.11 -4.03
N PRO A 97 -18.88 0.87 -3.63
CA PRO A 97 -20.12 0.28 -3.12
C PRO A 97 -20.79 -0.71 -4.08
N SER A 98 -20.58 -0.57 -5.39
CA SER A 98 -21.23 -1.45 -6.38
C SER A 98 -20.41 -2.71 -6.67
N LEU A 99 -19.11 -2.68 -6.43
CA LEU A 99 -18.17 -3.75 -6.77
C LEU A 99 -17.65 -4.52 -5.55
N TYR A 100 -17.88 -4.02 -4.33
CA TYR A 100 -17.33 -4.62 -3.13
C TYR A 100 -18.06 -5.94 -2.77
N PRO A 101 -17.35 -7.09 -2.66
CA PRO A 101 -17.98 -8.41 -2.49
C PRO A 101 -18.80 -8.61 -1.20
N CYS A 102 -18.56 -7.80 -0.16
CA CYS A 102 -19.33 -7.83 1.08
C CYS A 102 -20.54 -6.88 0.98
N SER A 103 -21.76 -7.41 0.89
CA SER A 103 -22.99 -6.62 0.69
C SER A 103 -23.27 -5.61 1.81
N HIS A 104 -23.06 -5.99 3.07
CA HIS A 104 -23.25 -5.10 4.21
C HIS A 104 -22.23 -3.95 4.19
N CYS A 105 -20.95 -4.29 4.02
CA CYS A 105 -19.86 -3.32 3.90
C CYS A 105 -20.07 -2.35 2.73
N ALA A 106 -20.49 -2.87 1.58
CA ALA A 106 -20.83 -2.12 0.37
C ALA A 106 -21.96 -1.12 0.61
N SER A 107 -23.05 -1.57 1.23
CA SER A 107 -24.20 -0.75 1.60
C SER A 107 -23.79 0.40 2.51
N ASP A 108 -23.03 0.10 3.57
CA ASP A 108 -22.66 1.10 4.57
C ASP A 108 -21.68 2.13 3.99
N PHE A 109 -20.68 1.68 3.23
CA PHE A 109 -19.80 2.60 2.50
C PHE A 109 -20.60 3.47 1.51
N GLY A 110 -21.58 2.91 0.81
CA GLY A 110 -22.47 3.66 -0.07
C GLY A 110 -23.32 4.71 0.65
N LYS A 111 -23.79 4.43 1.86
CA LYS A 111 -24.49 5.43 2.71
C LYS A 111 -23.52 6.52 3.15
N ASP A 112 -22.30 6.17 3.53
CA ASP A 112 -21.28 7.13 3.95
C ASP A 112 -20.87 8.07 2.82
N ILE A 113 -20.70 7.57 1.60
CA ILE A 113 -20.42 8.39 0.41
C ILE A 113 -21.58 9.33 0.09
N LYS A 114 -22.84 8.89 0.26
CA LYS A 114 -24.01 9.76 0.07
C LYS A 114 -24.11 10.86 1.14
N LYS A 115 -23.77 10.53 2.38
CA LYS A 115 -23.78 11.48 3.51
C LYS A 115 -22.61 12.45 3.44
N ASN A 116 -21.44 11.98 2.99
CA ASN A 116 -20.18 12.72 2.93
C ASN A 116 -19.62 12.68 1.49
N PRO A 117 -20.17 13.49 0.58
CA PRO A 117 -19.75 13.55 -0.82
C PRO A 117 -18.24 13.88 -0.95
N PRO A 118 -17.42 13.05 -1.62
CA PRO A 118 -15.97 13.23 -1.74
C PRO A 118 -15.54 14.38 -2.68
N GLU A 119 -16.47 14.95 -3.45
CA GLU A 119 -16.23 16.01 -4.43
C GLU A 119 -15.68 17.27 -3.79
N GLY A 120 -16.12 17.60 -2.57
CA GLY A 120 -15.59 18.74 -1.81
C GLY A 120 -14.14 18.55 -1.35
N LEU A 121 -13.65 17.31 -1.27
CA LEU A 121 -12.32 16.98 -0.75
C LEU A 121 -11.25 16.85 -1.85
N LEU A 122 -11.68 16.63 -3.09
CA LEU A 122 -10.78 16.38 -4.23
C LEU A 122 -10.41 17.64 -5.02
N GLY A 123 -11.09 18.77 -4.78
CA GLY A 123 -10.83 20.05 -5.43
C GLY A 123 -9.70 20.89 -4.83
N VAL A 124 -9.24 20.57 -3.60
CA VAL A 124 -8.18 21.31 -2.91
C VAL A 124 -7.20 20.29 -2.33
N GLY A 125 -6.03 20.14 -2.95
CA GLY A 125 -5.03 19.10 -2.64
C GLY A 125 -4.32 19.22 -1.28
N ASN A 126 -4.98 19.83 -0.28
CA ASN A 126 -4.48 19.97 1.08
C ASN A 126 -5.22 19.09 2.10
N HIS A 127 -6.33 18.43 1.72
CA HIS A 127 -7.12 17.64 2.67
C HIS A 127 -6.68 16.17 2.82
N PHE A 128 -6.12 15.56 1.77
CA PHE A 128 -5.68 14.15 1.82
C PHE A 128 -4.31 13.93 2.48
N ARG A 129 -3.60 15.01 2.81
CA ARG A 129 -2.23 14.97 3.32
C ARG A 129 -2.17 14.89 4.85
N GLY A 130 -3.08 14.10 5.45
CA GLY A 130 -2.93 13.62 6.81
C GLY A 130 -1.74 12.66 6.85
N GLY A 131 -0.73 12.98 7.67
CA GLY A 131 0.56 12.28 7.68
C GLY A 131 0.46 10.76 7.84
N CYS A 132 1.55 10.05 7.52
CA CYS A 132 1.70 8.63 7.81
C CYS A 132 1.35 8.37 9.29
N VAL A 133 0.14 7.89 9.57
CA VAL A 133 -0.21 7.40 10.91
C VAL A 133 0.49 6.05 11.06
N SER A 134 1.71 6.10 11.58
CA SER A 134 2.41 4.93 12.05
C SER A 134 1.70 4.48 13.33
N GLY A 135 0.69 3.61 13.21
CA GLY A 135 0.11 2.92 14.35
C GLY A 135 -1.41 2.84 14.34
N THR A 136 -1.90 1.60 14.23
CA THR A 136 -3.20 1.13 14.74
C THR A 136 -4.44 1.92 14.31
N MET A 137 -4.96 1.58 13.13
CA MET A 137 -6.42 1.61 12.90
C MET A 137 -6.95 0.22 13.27
N ARG A 138 -7.55 0.15 14.47
CA ARG A 138 -8.44 -0.94 14.87
C ARG A 138 -9.75 -0.84 14.11
#